data_AF-X1CUK4-F1
#
_entry.id   AF-X1CUK4-F1
#
_cell.length_a   1.000
_cell.length_b   1.000
_cell.length_c   1.000
_cell.angle_alpha   90.00
_cell.angle_beta   90.00
_cell.angle_gamma   90.00
#
_symmetry.space_group_name_H-M   'P 1'
#
loop_
_entity.id
_entity.type
_entity.pdbx_description
1 polymer ?
#
loop_
_entity_poly.entity_id
_entity_poly.type
_entity_poly.pdbx_seq_one_letter_code
_entity_poly.pdbx_strand_id
1 'polypeptide(L)'
;MKKRLILPSILIGGILIAFIFLVNSFLFLNLPTFYGVVSTIGISLILFSLFILAEEYELIKTKKNYKFIFYFSYYSLTIYLVHNLLYFLFFEMLDALASLFYIVLVIFLMGLFLKSIYPKLGAAFSLKKIISEVSYKLVMKIEEPKVLDELE
;
A
#
# COMPACT_ATOMS: atom_id res chain seq x y z
N MET A 1 -13.76 -2.52 -18.19
CA MET A 1 -13.47 -2.78 -16.75
C MET A 1 -13.35 -1.50 -15.93
N LYS A 2 -12.52 -0.51 -16.34
CA LYS A 2 -12.25 0.71 -15.55
C LYS A 2 -13.49 1.52 -15.12
N LYS A 3 -14.41 1.85 -16.05
CA LYS A 3 -15.66 2.59 -15.73
C LYS A 3 -16.57 1.92 -14.70
N ARG A 4 -16.55 0.58 -14.61
CA ARG A 4 -17.36 -0.17 -13.63
C ARG A 4 -16.82 -0.07 -12.20
N LEU A 5 -15.56 0.36 -12.03
CA LEU A 5 -14.93 0.55 -10.72
C LEU A 5 -15.04 2.00 -10.23
N ILE A 6 -15.03 2.98 -11.13
CA ILE A 6 -15.09 4.42 -10.79
C ILE A 6 -16.38 4.73 -10.01
N LEU A 7 -17.53 4.32 -10.54
CA LEU A 7 -18.83 4.65 -9.93
C LEU A 7 -19.00 4.07 -8.51
N PRO A 8 -18.77 2.76 -8.27
CA PRO A 8 -18.89 2.23 -6.90
C PRO A 8 -17.84 2.81 -5.96
N SER A 9 -16.61 3.06 -6.41
CA SER A 9 -15.58 3.66 -5.56
C SER A 9 -15.93 5.10 -5.13
N ILE A 10 -16.45 5.94 -6.03
CA ILE A 10 -16.92 7.29 -5.68
C ILE A 10 -18.13 7.23 -4.74
N LEU A 11 -19.11 6.36 -5.02
CA LEU A 11 -20.31 6.25 -4.19
C LEU A 11 -19.97 5.77 -2.77
N ILE A 12 -19.24 4.67 -2.65
CA ILE A 12 -18.85 4.12 -1.35
C ILE A 12 -17.96 5.12 -0.61
N GLY A 13 -16.97 5.72 -1.30
CA GLY A 13 -16.09 6.72 -0.69
C GLY A 13 -16.86 7.95 -0.19
N GLY A 14 -17.79 8.46 -1.00
CA GLY A 14 -18.64 9.59 -0.64
C GLY A 14 -19.55 9.30 0.55
N ILE A 15 -20.19 8.12 0.57
CA ILE A 15 -21.04 7.69 1.70
C ILE A 15 -20.22 7.60 2.99
N LEU A 16 -19.03 7.00 2.95
CA LEU A 16 -18.17 6.86 4.13
C LEU A 16 -17.75 8.22 4.69
N ILE A 17 -17.35 9.16 3.82
CA ILE A 17 -16.97 10.51 4.24
C ILE A 17 -18.17 11.27 4.81
N ALA A 18 -19.32 11.24 4.11
CA ALA A 18 -20.53 11.93 4.55
C ALA A 18 -21.03 11.40 5.89
N PHE A 19 -21.02 10.07 6.06
CA PHE A 19 -21.41 9.42 7.31
C PHE A 19 -20.54 9.89 8.49
N ILE A 20 -19.22 9.90 8.32
CA ILE A 20 -18.31 10.30 9.41
C ILE A 20 -18.40 11.79 9.69
N PHE A 21 -18.52 12.61 8.65
CA PHE A 21 -18.69 14.04 8.80
C PHE A 21 -19.97 14.40 9.58
N LEU A 22 -21.06 13.65 9.37
CA LEU A 22 -22.31 13.81 10.11
C LEU A 22 -22.25 13.31 11.55
N VAL A 23 -21.59 12.17 11.79
CA VAL A 23 -21.54 11.53 13.11
C VAL A 23 -20.54 12.21 14.04
N ASN A 24 -19.34 12.52 13.56
CA ASN A 24 -18.29 13.11 14.38
C ASN A 24 -17.22 13.82 13.53
N SER A 25 -17.50 15.07 13.15
CA SER A 25 -16.61 15.91 12.36
C SER A 25 -15.26 16.20 13.04
N PHE A 26 -15.20 16.22 14.38
CA PHE A 26 -13.96 16.48 15.13
C PHE A 26 -12.96 15.33 15.07
N LEU A 27 -13.41 14.09 14.87
CA LEU A 27 -12.55 12.92 14.69
C LEU A 27 -12.26 12.60 13.22
N PHE A 28 -12.72 13.45 12.30
CA PHE A 28 -12.43 13.34 10.89
C PHE A 28 -10.91 13.41 10.66
N LEU A 29 -10.35 12.41 9.98
CA LEU A 29 -8.91 12.26 9.74
C LEU A 29 -8.02 12.09 10.98
N ASN A 30 -8.61 11.83 12.15
CA ASN A 30 -7.83 11.48 13.34
C ASN A 30 -7.43 9.98 13.30
N LEU A 31 -6.33 9.70 12.59
CA LEU A 31 -5.78 8.36 12.28
C LEU A 31 -5.81 7.30 13.41
N PRO A 32 -5.49 7.60 14.69
CA PRO A 32 -5.56 6.60 15.76
C PRO A 32 -6.99 6.14 16.10
N THR A 33 -8.02 6.75 15.53
CA THR A 33 -9.42 6.43 15.83
C THR A 33 -10.10 5.68 14.69
N PHE A 34 -11.12 4.88 15.03
CA PHE A 34 -11.95 4.19 14.04
C PHE A 34 -12.48 5.16 12.97
N TYR A 35 -12.98 6.34 13.37
CA TYR A 35 -13.47 7.37 12.46
C TYR A 35 -12.38 7.89 11.52
N GLY A 36 -11.14 8.06 12.00
CA GLY A 36 -10.00 8.44 11.17
C GLY A 36 -9.65 7.39 10.12
N VAL A 37 -9.65 6.11 10.50
CA VAL A 37 -9.38 5.01 9.57
C VAL A 37 -10.46 4.93 8.48
N VAL A 38 -11.74 4.95 8.86
CA VAL A 38 -12.85 4.84 7.91
C VAL A 38 -12.90 6.07 6.97
N SER A 39 -12.60 7.27 7.47
CA SER A 39 -12.54 8.49 6.63
C SER A 39 -11.36 8.44 5.64
N THR A 40 -10.22 7.91 6.07
CA THR A 40 -9.05 7.71 5.20
C THR A 40 -9.35 6.71 4.08
N ILE A 41 -10.07 5.62 4.38
CA ILE A 41 -10.52 4.65 3.36
C ILE A 41 -11.45 5.35 2.36
N GLY A 42 -12.40 6.15 2.84
CA GLY A 42 -13.33 6.90 1.97
C GLY A 42 -12.60 7.86 1.02
N ILE A 43 -11.65 8.64 1.53
CA ILE A 43 -10.82 9.55 0.73
C ILE A 43 -9.97 8.77 -0.29
N SER A 44 -9.39 7.65 0.13
CA SER A 44 -8.56 6.80 -0.75
C SER A 44 -9.36 6.27 -1.93
N LEU A 45 -10.63 5.88 -1.73
CA LEU A 45 -11.51 5.43 -2.81
C LEU A 45 -11.85 6.54 -3.81
N ILE A 46 -12.05 7.76 -3.34
CA ILE A 46 -12.31 8.93 -4.20
C ILE A 46 -11.05 9.29 -4.99
N LEU A 47 -9.89 9.33 -4.34
CA LEU A 47 -8.60 9.58 -5.01
C LEU A 47 -8.28 8.52 -6.06
N PHE A 48 -8.51 7.25 -5.74
CA PHE A 48 -8.33 6.15 -6.69
C PHE A 48 -9.20 6.34 -7.94
N SER A 49 -10.45 6.76 -7.76
CA SER A 49 -11.37 7.04 -8.86
C SER A 49 -10.94 8.23 -9.70
N LEU A 50 -10.46 9.31 -9.05
CA LEU A 50 -9.88 10.48 -9.72
C LEU A 50 -8.65 10.11 -10.57
N PHE A 51 -7.76 9.26 -10.06
CA PHE A 51 -6.60 8.80 -10.83
C PHE A 51 -6.98 7.97 -12.04
N ILE A 52 -8.00 7.10 -11.94
CA ILE A 52 -8.50 6.35 -13.09
C ILE A 52 -9.08 7.30 -14.15
N LEU A 53 -9.84 8.32 -13.73
CA LEU A 53 -10.36 9.34 -14.65
C LEU A 53 -9.22 10.11 -15.32
N ALA A 54 -8.21 10.54 -14.56
CA ALA A 54 -7.05 11.24 -15.11
C ALA A 54 -6.27 10.39 -16.13
N GLU A 55 -6.18 9.08 -15.90
CA GLU A 55 -5.61 8.12 -16.87
C GLU A 55 -6.50 7.98 -18.11
N GLU A 56 -7.83 7.95 -17.96
CA GLU A 56 -8.79 7.79 -19.05
C GLU A 56 -8.86 9.01 -19.98
N TYR A 57 -8.72 10.22 -19.44
CA TYR A 57 -8.64 11.46 -20.23
C TYR A 57 -7.25 11.71 -20.85
N GLU A 58 -6.32 10.75 -20.74
CA GLU A 58 -4.94 10.86 -21.20
C GLU A 58 -4.20 12.12 -20.70
N LEU A 59 -4.66 12.74 -19.61
CA LEU A 59 -4.01 13.91 -18.99
C LEU A 59 -2.57 13.58 -18.58
N ILE A 60 -2.32 12.29 -18.30
CA ILE A 60 -1.00 11.74 -18.05
C ILE A 60 -0.77 10.62 -19.07
N LYS A 61 0.08 10.86 -20.06
CA LYS A 61 0.54 9.81 -21.00
C LYS A 61 1.42 8.81 -20.26
N THR A 62 0.80 7.86 -19.58
CA THR A 62 1.49 6.79 -18.86
C THR A 62 2.05 5.78 -19.86
N LYS A 63 3.27 6.02 -20.36
CA LYS A 63 4.06 4.94 -20.97
C LYS A 63 4.17 3.83 -19.93
N LYS A 64 3.54 2.70 -20.22
CA LYS A 64 3.21 1.50 -19.42
C LYS A 64 4.34 0.80 -18.63
N ASN A 65 5.43 1.48 -18.29
CA ASN A 65 6.54 0.93 -17.52
C ASN A 65 6.42 1.35 -16.05
N TYR A 66 5.40 0.85 -15.35
CA TYR A 66 5.21 1.04 -13.90
C TYR A 66 6.20 0.23 -13.05
N LYS A 67 7.47 0.20 -13.47
CA LYS A 67 8.55 -0.51 -12.79
C LYS A 67 8.66 -0.07 -11.33
N PHE A 68 8.48 1.22 -11.05
CA PHE A 68 8.49 1.75 -9.68
C PHE A 68 7.37 1.18 -8.81
N ILE A 69 6.11 1.25 -9.25
CA ILE A 69 4.97 0.71 -8.48
C ILE A 69 5.13 -0.80 -8.25
N PHE A 70 5.61 -1.49 -9.29
CA PHE A 70 5.90 -2.92 -9.20
C PHE A 70 6.99 -3.22 -8.15
N TYR A 71 8.11 -2.50 -8.15
CA TYR A 71 9.16 -2.67 -7.13
C TYR A 71 8.65 -2.30 -5.74
N PHE A 72 7.94 -1.18 -5.63
CA PHE A 72 7.38 -0.69 -4.37
C PHE A 72 6.42 -1.71 -3.76
N SER A 73 5.51 -2.28 -4.56
CA SER A 73 4.60 -3.33 -4.10
C SER A 73 5.34 -4.60 -3.67
N TYR A 74 6.50 -4.87 -4.25
CA TYR A 74 7.29 -6.04 -3.93
C TYR A 74 7.97 -5.91 -2.57
N TYR A 75 8.48 -4.73 -2.23
CA TYR A 75 9.18 -4.47 -0.97
C TYR A 75 8.35 -3.70 0.05
N SER A 76 7.04 -3.49 -0.17
CA SER A 76 6.20 -2.64 0.68
C SER A 76 6.24 -3.03 2.16
N LEU A 77 6.23 -4.34 2.46
CA LEU A 77 6.33 -4.84 3.83
C LEU A 77 7.71 -4.58 4.44
N THR A 78 8.78 -4.79 3.67
CA THR A 78 10.16 -4.51 4.09
C THR A 78 10.34 -3.02 4.36
N ILE A 79 9.85 -2.18 3.46
CA ILE A 79 9.84 -0.72 3.57
C ILE A 79 9.09 -0.29 4.83
N TYR A 80 7.91 -0.85 5.07
CA TYR A 80 7.10 -0.52 6.24
C TYR A 80 7.84 -0.83 7.55
N LEU A 81 8.46 -2.01 7.65
CA LEU A 81 9.21 -2.41 8.84
C LEU A 81 10.46 -1.56 9.05
N VAL A 82 11.22 -1.32 7.99
CA VAL A 82 12.40 -0.44 8.02
C VAL A 82 11.99 0.98 8.42
N HIS A 83 10.86 1.48 7.91
CA HIS A 83 10.35 2.81 8.27
C HIS A 83 9.95 2.88 9.75
N ASN A 84 9.29 1.87 10.30
CA ASN A 84 8.97 1.82 11.73
C ASN A 84 10.22 1.75 12.61
N LEU A 85 11.25 1.01 12.19
CA LEU A 85 12.52 0.95 12.89
C LEU A 85 13.25 2.30 12.87
N LEU A 86 13.29 2.95 11.70
CA LEU A 86 13.88 4.27 11.52
C LEU A 86 13.11 5.34 12.30
N TYR A 87 11.78 5.27 12.35
CA TYR A 87 10.97 6.20 13.13
C TYR A 87 11.41 6.25 14.60
N PHE A 88 11.70 5.09 15.20
CA PHE A 88 12.20 5.03 16.56
C PHE A 88 13.60 5.68 16.70
N LEU A 89 14.49 5.45 15.73
CA LEU A 89 15.85 6.02 15.72
C LEU A 89 15.88 7.53 15.51
N PHE A 90 14.90 8.09 14.81
CA PHE A 90 14.82 9.50 14.43
C PHE A 90 13.63 10.22 15.07
N PHE A 91 13.12 9.69 16.18
CA PHE A 91 11.99 10.27 16.90
C PHE A 91 12.30 11.71 17.33
N GLU A 92 11.38 12.64 17.07
CA GLU A 92 11.48 14.08 17.39
C GLU A 92 12.62 14.87 16.72
N MET A 93 13.43 14.27 15.84
CA MET A 93 14.52 14.99 15.17
C MET A 93 14.08 15.89 14.00
N LEU A 94 12.85 15.77 13.50
CA LEU A 94 12.38 16.49 12.32
C LEU A 94 11.31 17.54 12.64
N ASP A 95 11.58 18.77 12.21
CA ASP A 95 10.61 19.86 12.18
C ASP A 95 9.50 19.59 11.14
N ALA A 96 8.27 20.02 11.43
CA ALA A 96 7.07 19.68 10.66
C ALA A 96 7.14 20.17 9.21
N LEU A 97 7.69 21.36 8.97
CA LEU A 97 7.85 21.90 7.61
C LEU A 97 8.97 21.19 6.84
N ALA A 98 10.08 20.89 7.52
CA ALA A 98 11.18 20.14 6.92
C ALA A 98 10.76 18.70 6.57
N SER A 99 9.84 18.11 7.36
CA SER A 99 9.35 16.75 7.17
C SER A 99 8.74 16.52 5.79
N LEU A 100 7.99 17.49 5.24
CA LEU A 100 7.39 17.36 3.90
C LEU A 100 8.44 17.24 2.80
N PHE A 101 9.50 18.05 2.87
CA PHE A 101 10.61 17.98 1.92
C PHE A 101 11.35 16.64 2.04
N TYR A 102 11.63 16.20 3.28
CA TYR A 102 12.30 14.93 3.52
C TYR A 102 11.46 13.72 3.08
N ILE A 103 10.13 13.76 3.22
CA ILE A 103 9.25 12.69 2.73
C ILE A 103 9.38 12.55 1.21
N VAL A 104 9.32 13.65 0.46
CA VAL A 104 9.47 13.61 -1.00
C VAL A 104 10.86 13.10 -1.40
N LEU A 105 11.90 13.58 -0.71
CA LEU A 105 13.28 13.15 -0.95
C LEU A 105 13.45 11.64 -0.66
N VAL A 106 12.91 11.15 0.46
CA VAL A 106 12.96 9.73 0.82
C VAL A 106 12.22 8.89 -0.19
N ILE A 107 11.01 9.27 -0.63
CA ILE A 107 10.26 8.54 -1.66
C ILE A 107 11.08 8.45 -2.97
N PHE A 108 11.72 9.55 -3.36
CA PHE A 108 12.55 9.60 -4.56
C PHE A 108 13.80 8.71 -4.45
N LEU A 109 14.55 8.85 -3.35
CA LEU A 109 15.74 8.03 -3.06
C LEU A 109 15.39 6.55 -2.94
N MET A 110 14.29 6.24 -2.27
CA MET A 110 13.74 4.89 -2.14
C MET A 110 13.44 4.31 -3.53
N GLY A 111 12.83 5.08 -4.43
CA GLY A 111 12.59 4.63 -5.81
C GLY A 111 13.86 4.32 -6.59
N LEU A 112 14.89 5.15 -6.46
CA LEU A 112 16.20 4.89 -7.07
C LEU A 112 16.88 3.65 -6.46
N PHE A 113 16.79 3.50 -5.14
CA PHE A 113 17.33 2.37 -4.41
C PHE A 113 16.67 1.05 -4.85
N LEU A 114 15.34 1.01 -4.88
CA LEU A 114 14.59 -0.16 -5.36
C LEU A 114 14.89 -0.46 -6.84
N LYS A 115 14.97 0.55 -7.70
CA LYS A 115 15.33 0.36 -9.11
C LYS A 115 16.71 -0.27 -9.27
N SER A 116 17.63 0.04 -8.36
CA SER A 116 19.01 -0.49 -8.39
C SER A 116 19.13 -1.88 -7.77
N ILE A 117 18.36 -2.16 -6.72
CA ILE A 117 18.37 -3.43 -6.00
C ILE A 117 17.57 -4.51 -6.71
N TYR A 118 16.41 -4.17 -7.26
CA TYR A 118 15.53 -5.14 -7.89
C TYR A 118 16.22 -6.02 -8.95
N PRO A 119 17.02 -5.50 -9.91
CA PRO A 119 17.72 -6.36 -10.86
C PRO A 119 18.85 -7.21 -10.25
N LYS A 120 19.39 -6.83 -9.08
CA LYS A 120 20.51 -7.53 -8.42
C LYS A 120 20.04 -8.63 -7.46
N LEU A 121 19.05 -8.32 -6.63
CA LEU A 121 18.55 -9.19 -5.57
C LEU A 121 17.23 -9.89 -5.94
N GLY A 122 16.53 -9.34 -6.94
CA GLY A 122 15.30 -9.91 -7.45
C GLY A 122 14.25 -10.13 -6.38
N ALA A 123 13.41 -11.12 -6.65
CA ALA A 123 12.29 -11.51 -5.82
C ALA A 123 12.70 -12.12 -4.46
N ALA A 124 13.92 -12.65 -4.35
CA ALA A 124 14.31 -13.53 -3.24
C ALA A 124 14.36 -12.83 -1.87
N PHE A 125 14.58 -11.51 -1.84
CA PHE A 125 14.77 -10.76 -0.59
C PHE A 125 13.53 -10.04 -0.07
N SER A 126 12.38 -10.16 -0.75
CA SER A 126 11.15 -9.58 -0.23
C SER A 126 10.64 -10.40 0.94
N LEU A 127 10.42 -9.73 2.07
CA LEU A 127 9.84 -10.36 3.26
C LEU A 127 8.48 -10.98 2.95
N LYS A 128 7.70 -10.35 2.07
CA LYS A 128 6.41 -10.87 1.59
C LYS A 128 6.57 -12.21 0.87
N LYS A 129 7.61 -12.37 0.06
CA LYS A 129 7.90 -13.64 -0.63
C LYS A 129 8.35 -14.72 0.36
N ILE A 130 9.25 -14.37 1.27
CA ILE A 130 9.75 -15.31 2.29
C ILE A 130 8.58 -15.86 3.11
N ILE A 131 7.68 -14.98 3.57
CA ILE A 131 6.47 -15.39 4.29
C ILE A 131 5.62 -16.32 3.42
N SER A 132 5.37 -15.95 2.15
CA SER A 132 4.59 -16.78 1.23
C SER A 132 5.20 -18.18 1.02
N GLU A 133 6.52 -18.27 0.91
CA GLU A 133 7.21 -19.55 0.70
C GLU A 133 7.20 -20.42 1.96
N VAL A 134 7.38 -19.82 3.14
CA VAL A 134 7.27 -20.51 4.42
C VAL A 134 5.84 -21.01 4.64
N SER A 135 4.83 -20.16 4.39
CA SER A 135 3.42 -20.55 4.47
C SER A 135 3.10 -21.72 3.54
N TYR A 136 3.58 -21.67 2.29
CA TYR A 136 3.39 -22.75 1.33
C TYR A 136 4.02 -24.07 1.83
N LYS A 137 5.27 -24.03 2.32
CA LYS A 137 5.94 -25.22 2.87
C LYS A 137 5.21 -25.79 4.08
N LEU A 138 4.66 -24.94 4.94
CA LEU A 138 3.85 -25.39 6.09
C LEU A 138 2.56 -26.07 5.65
N VAL A 139 1.84 -25.49 4.68
CA VAL A 139 0.60 -26.08 4.14
C VAL A 139 0.87 -27.44 3.52
N MET A 140 1.89 -27.55 2.65
CA MET A 140 2.26 -28.81 2.02
C MET A 140 2.59 -29.90 3.05
N LYS A 141 3.31 -29.54 4.12
CA LYS A 141 3.64 -30.48 5.20
C LYS A 141 2.42 -30.93 6.03
N ILE A 142 1.37 -30.12 6.08
CA ILE A 142 0.10 -30.45 6.76
C ILE A 142 -0.82 -31.27 5.85
N GLU A 143 -0.78 -31.04 4.53
CA GLU A 143 -1.60 -31.76 3.55
C GLU A 143 -1.01 -33.11 3.14
N GLU A 144 0.32 -33.28 3.13
CA GLU A 144 1.00 -34.57 2.86
C GLU A 144 0.41 -35.77 3.65
N PRO A 145 0.19 -35.70 4.97
CA PRO A 145 -0.40 -36.82 5.71
C PRO A 145 -1.88 -37.08 5.38
N LYS A 146 -2.65 -36.07 4.92
CA LYS A 146 -4.06 -36.24 4.57
C LYS A 146 -4.27 -36.88 3.21
N VAL A 147 -3.40 -36.61 2.25
CA VAL A 147 -3.46 -37.24 0.91
C VAL A 147 -3.12 -38.73 0.98
N LEU A 148 -2.28 -39.14 1.93
CA LEU A 148 -1.96 -40.54 2.18
C LEU A 148 -3.13 -41.30 2.84
N ASP A 149 -3.86 -40.67 3.77
CA ASP A 149 -5.05 -41.26 4.41
C ASP A 149 -6.27 -41.38 3.45
N GLU A 150 -6.34 -40.59 2.38
CA GLU A 150 -7.42 -40.67 1.36
C GLU A 150 -7.13 -41.69 0.25
N LEU A 151 -5.92 -42.28 0.22
CA LEU A 151 -5.48 -43.28 -0.76
C LEU A 151 -5.45 -44.71 -0.20
N GLU A 152 -5.71 -44.91 1.10
CA GLU A 152 -5.94 -46.21 1.76
C GLU A 152 -7.44 -46.54 1.85
#